data_AF-A0A4P8YPL7-F1
#
_entry.id   AF-A0A4P8YPL7-F1
#
_cell.length_a   1.000
_cell.length_b   1.000
_cell.length_c   1.000
_cell.angle_alpha   90.00
_cell.angle_beta   90.00
_cell.angle_gamma   90.00
#
_symmetry.space_group_name_H-M   'P 1'
#
loop_
_entity.id
_entity.type
_entity.pdbx_description
1 polymer ?
#
loop_
_entity_poly.entity_id
_entity_poly.type
_entity_poly.pdbx_seq_one_letter_code
_entity_poly.pdbx_strand_id
1 'polypeptide(L)'
;MMIARLEKILQGELQPTDTDKRFYTHEIRELERYRNLGIKDGVLPENRAEVWNNTHTATLEDYQLSSDEKLLYTPEALIFQE
;
A
#
# COMPACT_ATOMS: atom_id res chain seq x y z
N MET A 1 -0.77 -8.75 9.09
CA MET A 1 -0.53 -8.11 7.76
C MET A 1 -1.83 -7.50 7.23
N MET A 2 -1.75 -6.38 6.52
CA MET A 2 -2.94 -5.71 5.94
C MET A 2 -3.70 -6.58 4.94
N ILE A 3 -3.02 -7.43 4.15
CA ILE A 3 -3.67 -8.32 3.17
C ILE A 3 -4.73 -9.23 3.83
N ALA A 4 -4.36 -9.95 4.90
CA ALA A 4 -5.28 -10.82 5.63
C ALA A 4 -6.46 -10.05 6.24
N ARG A 5 -6.26 -8.76 6.55
CA ARG A 5 -7.32 -7.88 7.05
C ARG A 5 -8.26 -7.45 5.92
N LEU A 6 -7.74 -7.11 4.75
CA LEU A 6 -8.55 -6.81 3.56
C LEU A 6 -9.38 -8.01 3.09
N GLU A 7 -8.85 -9.24 3.21
CA GLU A 7 -9.58 -10.48 2.91
C GLU A 7 -10.81 -10.65 3.80
N LYS A 8 -10.68 -10.41 5.11
CA LYS A 8 -11.81 -10.46 6.05
C LYS A 8 -12.86 -9.38 5.76
N ILE A 9 -12.41 -8.19 5.33
CA ILE A 9 -13.33 -7.13 4.90
C ILE A 9 -14.10 -7.56 3.65
N LEU A 10 -13.42 -8.16 2.67
CA LEU A 10 -14.03 -8.67 1.45
C LEU A 10 -15.06 -9.77 1.72
N GLN A 11 -14.81 -10.62 2.72
CA GLN A 11 -15.74 -11.67 3.18
C GLN A 11 -16.90 -11.14 4.03
N GLY A 12 -16.91 -9.85 4.39
CA GLY A 12 -17.92 -9.24 5.26
C GLY A 12 -17.76 -9.56 6.74
N GLU A 13 -16.66 -10.21 7.13
CA GLU A 13 -16.35 -10.55 8.53
C GLU A 13 -15.89 -9.34 9.32
N LEU A 14 -15.42 -8.29 8.64
CA LEU A 14 -14.89 -7.07 9.23
C LEU A 14 -15.39 -5.83 8.48
N GLN A 15 -15.80 -4.80 9.22
CA GLN A 15 -16.15 -3.52 8.61
C GLN A 15 -14.87 -2.72 8.28
N PRO A 16 -14.78 -2.11 7.07
CA PRO A 16 -13.61 -1.35 6.68
C PRO A 16 -13.46 -0.07 7.52
N THR A 17 -12.25 0.18 8.00
CA THR A 17 -11.88 1.46 8.62
C THR A 17 -11.30 2.42 7.58
N ASP A 18 -11.09 3.68 7.95
CA ASP A 18 -10.45 4.65 7.06
C ASP A 18 -8.98 4.33 6.80
N THR A 19 -8.29 3.66 7.72
CA THR A 19 -6.94 3.13 7.47
C THR A 19 -6.96 2.01 6.43
N ASP A 20 -7.94 1.11 6.47
CA ASP A 20 -8.08 0.04 5.45
C ASP A 20 -8.30 0.62 4.06
N LYS A 21 -9.16 1.64 3.95
CA LYS A 21 -9.41 2.35 2.69
C LYS A 21 -8.19 3.09 2.19
N ARG A 22 -7.48 3.80 3.07
CA ARG A 22 -6.25 4.53 2.72
C ARG A 22 -5.18 3.58 2.23
N PHE A 23 -4.92 2.49 2.96
CA PHE A 23 -3.98 1.45 2.55
C PHE A 23 -4.32 0.92 1.16
N TYR A 24 -5.54 0.41 0.97
CA TYR A 24 -5.94 -0.19 -0.30
C TYR A 24 -5.83 0.80 -1.47
N THR A 25 -6.28 2.03 -1.26
CA THR A 25 -6.27 3.08 -2.30
C THR A 25 -4.84 3.52 -2.63
N HIS A 26 -3.96 3.65 -1.62
CA HIS A 26 -2.54 3.92 -1.79
C HIS A 26 -1.85 2.80 -2.60
N GLU A 27 -1.96 1.54 -2.17
CA GLU A 27 -1.26 0.42 -2.81
C GLU A 27 -1.71 0.20 -4.26
N ILE A 28 -3.00 0.36 -4.56
CA ILE A 28 -3.51 0.25 -5.93
C ILE A 28 -2.97 1.38 -6.81
N ARG A 29 -2.93 2.62 -6.30
CA ARG A 29 -2.42 3.77 -7.04
C ARG A 29 -0.91 3.66 -7.27
N GLU A 30 -0.17 3.15 -6.30
CA GLU A 30 1.26 2.86 -6.44
C GLU A 30 1.49 1.79 -7.53
N LEU A 31 0.71 0.70 -7.52
CA LEU A 31 0.77 -0.36 -8.54
C LEU A 31 0.45 0.16 -9.95
N GLU A 32 -0.52 1.07 -10.10
CA GLU A 32 -0.78 1.72 -11.39
C GLU A 32 0.44 2.49 -11.91
N ARG A 33 1.20 3.14 -11.03
CA ARG A 33 2.44 3.83 -11.41
C ARG A 33 3.52 2.86 -11.86
N TYR A 34 3.68 1.73 -11.16
CA TYR A 34 4.58 0.65 -11.63
C TYR A 34 4.23 0.20 -13.05
N ARG A 35 2.93 -0.02 -13.32
CA ARG A 35 2.45 -0.43 -14.66
C ARG A 35 2.66 0.66 -15.71
N ASN A 36 2.48 1.92 -15.36
CA ASN A 36 2.76 3.06 -16.26
C ASN A 36 4.25 3.19 -16.60
N LEU A 37 5.15 2.75 -15.71
CA LEU A 37 6.58 2.64 -15.97
C LEU A 37 6.96 1.40 -16.82
N GLY A 38 5.97 0.57 -17.19
CA GLY A 38 6.19 -0.67 -17.95
C GLY A 38 6.73 -1.83 -17.11
N ILE A 39 6.69 -1.72 -15.78
CA ILE A 39 7.13 -2.77 -14.87
C ILE A 39 6.03 -3.82 -14.76
N LYS A 40 6.36 -5.05 -15.13
CA LYS A 40 5.42 -6.18 -15.12
C LYS A 40 5.28 -6.74 -13.71
N ASP A 41 4.10 -7.26 -13.41
CA ASP A 41 3.82 -7.98 -12.18
C ASP A 41 4.86 -9.12 -11.98
N GLY A 42 5.45 -9.19 -10.79
CA GLY A 42 6.47 -10.18 -10.44
C GLY A 42 7.90 -9.87 -10.93
N VAL A 43 8.12 -8.73 -11.60
CA VAL A 43 9.46 -8.30 -12.04
C VAL A 43 10.01 -7.21 -11.13
N LEU A 44 11.24 -7.40 -10.66
CA LEU A 44 11.98 -6.37 -9.92
C LEU A 44 12.91 -5.62 -10.89
N PRO A 45 12.78 -4.28 -11.03
CA PRO A 45 13.71 -3.50 -11.83
C PRO A 45 15.09 -3.43 -11.14
N GLU A 46 16.15 -3.18 -11.91
CA GLU A 46 17.52 -3.08 -11.37
C GLU A 46 17.62 -1.98 -10.30
N ASN A 47 16.97 -0.84 -10.52
CA ASN A 47 16.89 0.29 -9.59
C ASN A 47 15.65 0.23 -8.67
N ARG A 48 15.28 -0.97 -8.19
CA ARG A 48 14.06 -1.20 -7.36
C ARG A 48 13.84 -0.19 -6.23
N ALA A 49 14.89 0.22 -5.52
CA ALA A 49 14.76 1.15 -4.40
C ALA A 49 14.36 2.56 -4.86
N GLU A 50 14.92 3.02 -5.98
CA GLU A 50 14.61 4.31 -6.58
C GLU A 50 13.20 4.31 -7.17
N VAL A 51 12.87 3.26 -7.93
CA VAL A 51 11.52 3.09 -8.50
C VAL A 51 10.49 3.10 -7.38
N TRP A 52 10.69 2.27 -6.34
CA TRP A 52 9.78 2.22 -5.20
C TRP A 52 9.66 3.59 -4.53
N ASN A 53 10.76 4.26 -4.21
CA ASN A 53 10.70 5.56 -3.54
C ASN A 53 9.92 6.59 -4.38
N ASN A 54 10.16 6.64 -5.69
CA ASN A 54 9.49 7.56 -6.59
C ASN A 54 7.98 7.25 -6.71
N THR A 55 7.60 5.98 -6.86
CA THR A 55 6.19 5.59 -6.98
C THR A 55 5.44 5.74 -5.66
N HIS A 56 6.08 5.37 -4.55
CA HIS A 56 5.53 5.43 -3.21
C HIS A 56 5.31 6.87 -2.76
N THR A 57 6.35 7.71 -2.83
CA THR A 57 6.27 9.12 -2.43
C THR A 57 5.26 9.88 -3.29
N ALA A 58 5.28 9.70 -4.62
CA ALA A 58 4.31 10.36 -5.49
C ALA A 58 2.85 9.94 -5.20
N THR A 59 2.64 8.73 -4.68
CA THR A 59 1.30 8.28 -4.30
C THR A 59 0.86 8.85 -2.95
N LEU A 60 1.77 8.98 -1.98
CA LEU A 60 1.49 9.68 -0.73
C LEU A 60 1.11 11.15 -1.01
N GLU A 61 1.83 11.81 -1.91
CA GLU A 61 1.57 13.19 -2.32
C GLU A 61 0.20 13.36 -3.00
N ASP A 62 -0.22 12.43 -3.87
CA ASP A 62 -1.57 12.44 -4.49
C ASP A 62 -2.68 12.54 -3.43
N TYR A 63 -2.48 11.88 -2.27
CA TYR A 63 -3.46 11.80 -1.19
C TYR A 63 -3.16 12.73 0.00
N GLN A 64 -2.17 13.62 -0.12
CA GLN A 64 -1.75 14.53 0.95
C GLN A 64 -1.38 13.79 2.26
N LEU A 65 -0.80 12.60 2.13
CA LEU A 65 -0.35 11.78 3.25
C LEU A 65 1.13 12.02 3.53
N SER A 66 1.52 11.92 4.80
CA SER A 66 2.93 11.81 5.17
C SER A 66 3.38 10.35 5.10
N SER A 67 4.68 10.11 5.28
CA SER A 67 5.26 8.77 5.38
C SER A 67 5.07 8.12 6.75
N ASP A 68 4.13 8.59 7.59
CA ASP A 68 3.82 7.94 8.87
C ASP A 68 3.05 6.63 8.60
N GLU A 69 3.67 5.50 8.94
CA GLU A 69 3.11 4.17 8.77
C GLU A 69 1.73 4.02 9.43
N LYS A 70 1.44 4.75 10.52
CA LYS A 70 0.13 4.69 11.20
C LYS A 70 -1.03 5.22 10.34
N LEU A 71 -0.72 5.95 9.26
CA LEU A 71 -1.73 6.41 8.31
C LEU A 71 -2.17 5.30 7.35
N LEU A 72 -1.29 4.34 7.06
CA LEU A 72 -1.51 3.24 6.13
C LEU A 72 -1.73 1.89 6.82
N TYR A 73 -1.22 1.69 8.03
CA TYR A 73 -1.26 0.40 8.72
C TYR A 73 -2.08 0.48 10.01
N THR A 74 -2.90 -0.54 10.27
CA THR A 74 -3.54 -0.67 11.59
C THR A 74 -2.52 -1.14 12.62
N PRO A 75 -2.73 -0.87 13.92
CA PRO A 75 -1.83 -1.36 14.97
C PRO A 75 -1.58 -2.86 14.90
N GLU A 76 -2.62 -3.66 14.61
CA GLU A 76 -2.49 -5.11 14.49
C GLU A 76 -1.62 -5.53 13.30
N ALA A 77 -1.56 -4.72 12.24
CA ALA A 77 -0.67 -4.96 11.12
C ALA A 77 0.79 -4.60 11.42
N LEU A 78 1.02 -3.65 12.33
CA LEU A 78 2.37 -3.21 12.76
C LEU A 78 3.00 -4.13 13.83
N ILE A 79 2.18 -4.84 14.61
CA ILE A 79 2.66 -5.71 15.70
C ILE A 79 3.34 -7.00 15.18
N PHE A 80 3.11 -7.39 13.93
CA PHE A 80 3.78 -8.56 13.31
C PHE A 80 5.12 -8.18 12.67
N GLN A 81 6.13 -7.92 13.51
CA GLN A 81 7.54 -7.92 13.16
C GLN A 81 8.32 -8.79 14.17
N GLU A 82 8.09 -10.11 14.16
CA GLU A 82 8.96 -11.12 14.80
C GLU A 82 9.13 -12.33 13.88
#